data_AF-A0A521YQ41-F1
#
_entry.id   AF-A0A521YQ41-F1
#
_cell.length_a   1.000
_cell.length_b   1.000
_cell.length_c   1.000
_cell.angle_alpha   90.00
_cell.angle_beta   90.00
_cell.angle_gamma   90.00
#
_symmetry.space_group_name_H-M   'P 1'
#
loop_
_entity.id
_entity.type
_entity.pdbx_description
1 polymer ?
#
loop_
_entity_poly.entity_id
_entity_poly.type
_entity_poly.pdbx_seq_one_letter_code
_entity_poly.pdbx_strand_id
1 'polypeptide(L)'
;MDISIISILIVALLALMAAAASPAIFTLWRKGVSARTELELWSVMQRRGLDLADTAGRERELGVAASLCVTCPSLEACRDWLAREKPDGLDAFCPNAAFIASLAQAHGQ
;
A
#
# COMPACT_ATOMS: atom_id res chain seq x y z
N MET A 1 -11.11 5.55 -48.65
CA MET A 1 -10.65 5.04 -47.35
C MET A 1 -11.79 4.21 -46.78
N ASP A 2 -11.62 2.89 -46.77
CA ASP A 2 -12.70 1.95 -46.49
C ASP A 2 -13.21 2.08 -45.05
N ILE A 3 -14.52 1.94 -44.88
CA ILE A 3 -15.20 1.97 -43.57
C ILE A 3 -14.53 1.01 -42.58
N SER A 4 -14.03 -0.13 -43.08
CA SER A 4 -13.28 -1.13 -42.31
C SER A 4 -11.99 -0.59 -41.69
N ILE A 5 -11.24 0.27 -42.39
CA ILE A 5 -10.00 0.87 -41.87
C ILE A 5 -10.33 1.84 -40.74
N ILE A 6 -11.39 2.63 -40.90
CA ILE A 6 -11.84 3.60 -39.89
C ILE A 6 -12.25 2.86 -38.60
N SER A 7 -13.02 1.77 -38.71
CA SER A 7 -13.43 0.98 -37.56
C SER A 7 -12.25 0.36 -36.81
N ILE A 8 -11.23 -0.15 -37.52
CA ILE A 8 -10.03 -0.72 -36.88
C ILE A 8 -9.26 0.36 -36.10
N LEU A 9 -9.09 1.55 -36.68
CA LEU A 9 -8.40 2.66 -36.02
C LEU A 9 -9.13 3.11 -34.75
N ILE A 10 -10.46 3.18 -34.77
CA ILE A 10 -11.27 3.53 -33.60
C ILE A 10 -11.09 2.50 -32.48
N VAL A 11 -11.18 1.21 -32.78
CA VAL A 11 -11.02 0.14 -31.78
C VAL A 11 -9.61 0.15 -31.19
N ALA A 12 -8.58 0.31 -32.03
CA ALA A 12 -7.20 0.41 -31.57
C ALA A 12 -6.99 1.61 -30.64
N LEU A 13 -7.56 2.77 -30.98
CA LEU A 13 -7.48 3.98 -30.15
C LEU A 13 -8.17 3.79 -28.80
N LEU A 14 -9.37 3.19 -28.79
CA LEU A 14 -10.10 2.90 -27.56
C LEU A 14 -9.35 1.92 -26.66
N ALA A 15 -8.75 0.87 -27.23
CA ALA A 15 -7.94 -0.08 -26.47
C ALA A 15 -6.70 0.58 -25.84
N LEU A 16 -6.02 1.47 -26.58
CA LEU A 16 -4.89 2.24 -26.07
C LEU A 16 -5.29 3.17 -24.92
N MET A 17 -6.40 3.88 -25.06
CA MET A 17 -6.94 4.76 -24.01
C MET A 17 -7.31 3.97 -22.74
N ALA A 18 -7.94 2.80 -22.90
CA ALA A 18 -8.28 1.92 -21.78
C ALA A 18 -7.03 1.38 -21.07
N ALA A 19 -6.02 0.95 -21.83
CA ALA A 19 -4.74 0.49 -21.28
C ALA A 19 -4.03 1.59 -20.49
N ALA A 20 -3.99 2.82 -21.02
CA ALA A 20 -3.38 3.97 -20.36
C ALA A 20 -4.13 4.42 -19.10
N ALA A 21 -5.45 4.29 -19.06
CA ALA A 21 -6.27 4.65 -17.90
C ALA A 21 -6.25 3.60 -16.78
N SER A 22 -5.93 2.34 -17.10
CA SER A 22 -5.95 1.22 -16.16
C SER A 22 -5.11 1.41 -14.88
N PRO A 23 -3.88 1.99 -14.89
CA PRO A 23 -3.08 2.15 -13.67
C PRO A 23 -3.63 3.26 -12.78
N ALA A 24 -4.14 4.34 -13.38
CA ALA A 24 -4.74 5.46 -12.66
C ALA A 24 -6.04 5.03 -11.97
N ILE A 25 -6.89 4.28 -12.68
CA ILE A 25 -8.13 3.72 -12.13
C ILE A 25 -7.80 2.71 -11.01
N PHE A 26 -6.81 1.83 -11.21
CA PHE A 26 -6.41 0.84 -10.20
C PHE A 26 -5.88 1.50 -8.92
N THR A 27 -5.03 2.52 -9.05
CA THR A 27 -4.49 3.25 -7.88
C THR A 27 -5.56 4.05 -7.14
N LEU A 28 -6.48 4.70 -7.85
CA LEU A 28 -7.61 5.43 -7.25
C LEU A 28 -8.60 4.48 -6.57
N TRP A 29 -8.93 3.35 -7.20
CA TRP A 29 -9.80 2.34 -6.60
C TRP A 29 -9.17 1.74 -5.35
N ARG A 30 -7.87 1.44 -5.38
CA ARG A 30 -7.14 0.93 -4.22
C ARG A 30 -7.10 1.93 -3.06
N LYS A 31 -6.91 3.23 -3.35
CA LYS A 31 -7.04 4.31 -2.34
C LYS A 31 -8.45 4.39 -1.74
N GLY A 32 -9.48 4.17 -2.55
CA GLY A 32 -10.87 4.18 -2.10
C GLY A 32 -11.23 2.97 -1.23
N VAL A 33 -10.68 1.79 -1.53
CA VAL A 33 -10.86 0.57 -0.73
C VAL A 33 -10.06 0.66 0.58
N SER A 34 -8.84 1.21 0.55
CA SER A 34 -8.04 1.41 1.77
C SER A 34 -8.63 2.45 2.71
N ALA A 35 -9.45 3.40 2.22
CA ALA A 35 -10.16 4.34 3.09
C ALA A 35 -11.27 3.69 3.94
N ARG A 36 -11.71 2.46 3.60
CA ARG A 36 -12.72 1.69 4.35
C ARG A 36 -12.12 0.58 5.22
N THR A 37 -10.84 0.28 5.06
CA THR A 37 -10.15 -0.76 5.83
C THR A 37 -9.23 -0.04 6.80
N GLU A 38 -9.17 -0.44 8.07
CA GLU A 38 -8.12 0.04 8.98
C GLU A 38 -6.77 -0.04 8.26
N LEU A 39 -5.96 1.01 8.35
CA LEU A 39 -4.64 1.02 7.72
C LEU A 39 -3.85 -0.18 8.23
N GLU A 40 -3.41 -1.06 7.33
CA GLU A 40 -2.63 -2.27 7.69
C GLU A 40 -1.36 -1.91 8.50
N LEU A 41 -0.90 -0.65 8.43
CA LEU A 41 0.15 -0.11 9.30
C LEU A 41 -0.14 -0.37 10.78
N TRP A 42 -1.39 -0.19 11.21
CA TRP A 42 -1.82 -0.44 12.58
C TRP A 42 -1.75 -1.92 12.94
N SER A 43 -2.25 -2.80 12.06
CA SER A 43 -2.14 -4.26 12.21
C SER A 43 -0.68 -4.71 12.33
N VAL A 44 0.21 -4.11 11.53
CA VAL A 44 1.67 -4.39 11.57
C VAL A 44 2.28 -3.93 12.90
N MET A 45 1.90 -2.75 13.40
CA MET A 45 2.34 -2.24 14.70
C MET A 45 1.88 -3.14 15.85
N GLN A 46 0.58 -3.42 15.93
CA GLN A 46 0.00 -4.28 16.97
C GLN A 46 0.65 -5.66 17.00
N ARG A 47 0.91 -6.24 15.82
CA ARG A 47 1.58 -7.52 15.72
C ARG A 47 3.02 -7.49 16.25
N ARG A 48 3.67 -6.33 16.22
CA ARG A 48 4.98 -6.10 16.83
C ARG A 48 4.88 -5.67 18.30
N GLY A 49 3.70 -5.73 18.90
CA GLY A 49 3.46 -5.33 20.28
C GLY A 49 3.41 -3.82 20.49
N LEU A 50 3.35 -3.04 19.41
CA LEU A 50 3.32 -1.59 19.45
C LEU A 50 1.89 -1.06 19.46
N ASP A 51 1.71 0.06 20.13
CA ASP A 51 0.47 0.83 20.14
C ASP A 51 0.65 2.23 19.50
N LEU A 52 -0.41 3.03 19.57
CA LEU A 52 -0.45 4.35 18.95
C LEU A 52 0.26 5.37 19.85
N ALA A 53 0.29 5.13 21.16
CA ALA A 53 1.01 5.95 22.12
C ALA A 53 2.53 5.86 21.92
N ASP A 54 3.05 4.73 21.42
CA ASP A 54 4.46 4.56 21.03
C ASP A 54 4.90 5.54 19.92
N THR A 55 3.95 6.15 19.22
CA THR A 55 4.23 7.15 18.18
C THR A 55 4.20 8.60 18.68
N ALA A 56 3.96 8.81 19.98
CA ALA A 56 3.91 10.15 20.57
C ALA A 56 5.22 10.92 20.33
N GLY A 57 5.12 12.15 19.84
CA GLY A 57 6.28 12.98 19.47
C GLY A 57 6.91 12.62 18.12
N ARG A 58 6.34 11.66 17.39
CA ARG A 58 6.79 11.21 16.06
C ARG A 58 5.69 11.32 15.00
N GLU A 59 4.76 12.26 15.17
CA GLU A 59 3.56 12.42 14.34
C GLU A 59 3.90 12.63 12.86
N ARG A 60 4.98 13.37 12.58
CA ARG A 60 5.47 13.59 11.21
C ARG A 60 5.92 12.29 10.57
N GLU A 61 6.68 11.46 11.28
CA GLU A 61 7.17 10.17 10.77
C GLU A 61 6.02 9.19 10.56
N LEU A 62 5.06 9.17 11.49
CA LEU A 62 3.83 8.39 11.35
C LEU A 62 3.04 8.80 10.09
N GLY A 63 2.91 10.11 9.82
CA GLY A 63 2.25 10.60 8.61
C GLY A 63 2.94 10.15 7.32
N VAL A 64 4.29 10.15 7.30
CA VAL A 64 5.07 9.63 6.17
C VAL A 64 4.84 8.12 6.02
N ALA A 65 4.93 7.36 7.11
CA ALA A 65 4.73 5.91 7.11
C ALA A 65 3.31 5.52 6.63
N ALA A 66 2.28 6.26 7.07
CA ALA A 66 0.90 6.07 6.64
C ALA A 66 0.75 6.32 5.13
N SER A 67 1.35 7.40 4.60
CA SER A 67 1.32 7.71 3.17
C SER A 67 1.96 6.60 2.32
N LEU A 68 3.11 6.08 2.76
CA LEU A 68 3.78 4.94 2.14
C LEU A 68 2.91 3.69 2.19
N CYS A 69 2.23 3.43 3.32
CA CYS A 69 1.35 2.27 3.47
C CYS A 69 0.17 2.29 2.50
N VAL A 70 -0.53 3.43 2.36
CA VAL A 70 -1.68 3.61 1.46
C VAL A 70 -1.30 3.36 -0.01
N THR A 71 -0.07 3.71 -0.38
CA THR A 71 0.43 3.60 -1.75
C THR A 71 1.32 2.39 -1.99
N CYS A 72 1.52 1.52 -1.00
CA CYS A 72 2.42 0.39 -1.08
C CYS A 72 1.99 -0.64 -2.15
N PRO A 73 2.87 -1.02 -3.10
CA PRO A 73 2.55 -2.07 -4.08
C PRO A 73 2.45 -3.45 -3.44
N SER A 74 3.17 -3.68 -2.33
CA SER A 74 3.30 -4.98 -1.66
C SER A 74 2.15 -5.29 -0.67
N LEU A 75 0.94 -4.78 -0.92
CA LEU A 75 -0.20 -4.96 0.01
C LEU A 75 -0.58 -6.43 0.21
N GLU A 76 -0.54 -7.23 -0.86
CA GLU A 76 -0.83 -8.66 -0.80
C GLU A 76 0.20 -9.41 0.06
N ALA A 77 1.49 -9.15 -0.16
CA ALA A 77 2.56 -9.68 0.69
C ALA A 77 2.42 -9.24 2.16
N CYS A 78 1.95 -8.02 2.42
CA CYS A 78 1.66 -7.54 3.77
C CYS A 78 0.55 -8.35 4.44
N ARG A 79 -0.54 -8.62 3.74
CA ARG A 79 -1.65 -9.43 4.26
C ARG A 79 -1.26 -10.88 4.49
N ASP A 80 -0.50 -11.46 3.56
CA ASP A 80 0.08 -12.79 3.72
C ASP A 80 1.00 -12.86 4.92
N TRP A 81 1.83 -11.84 5.12
CA TRP A 81 2.67 -11.73 6.30
C TRP A 81 1.80 -11.66 7.55
N LEU A 82 0.81 -10.76 7.60
CA LEU A 82 -0.14 -10.58 8.72
C LEU A 82 -0.92 -11.85 9.07
N ALA A 83 -1.19 -12.74 8.11
CA ALA A 83 -1.89 -14.00 8.33
C ALA A 83 -1.00 -15.15 8.85
N ARG A 84 0.32 -15.09 8.67
CA ARG A 84 1.26 -16.12 9.16
C ARG A 84 1.40 -16.04 10.68
N GLU A 85 1.83 -17.12 11.34
CA GLU A 85 2.12 -17.09 12.79
C GLU A 85 3.48 -16.42 13.11
N LYS A 86 4.51 -16.61 12.26
CA LYS A 86 5.86 -16.12 12.53
C LYS A 86 6.05 -14.64 12.14
N PRO A 87 6.58 -13.76 13.02
CA PRO A 87 6.69 -12.31 12.78
C PRO A 87 7.90 -11.87 11.92
N ASP A 88 8.71 -12.81 11.44
CA ASP A 88 9.93 -12.51 10.69
C ASP A 88 9.66 -12.09 9.23
N GLY A 89 10.65 -11.47 8.57
CA GLY A 89 10.61 -11.21 7.13
C GLY A 89 9.87 -9.94 6.69
N LEU A 90 9.42 -9.10 7.62
CA LEU A 90 8.80 -7.80 7.30
C LEU A 90 9.74 -6.90 6.47
N ASP A 91 11.03 -6.90 6.81
CA ASP A 91 12.07 -6.06 6.20
C ASP A 91 12.32 -6.39 4.72
N ALA A 92 11.90 -7.58 4.26
CA ALA A 92 12.10 -8.02 2.89
C ALA A 92 11.17 -7.32 1.88
N PHE A 93 10.03 -6.78 2.34
CA PHE A 93 9.03 -6.20 1.44
C PHE A 93 8.40 -4.88 1.95
N CYS A 94 8.44 -4.60 3.25
CA CYS A 94 7.73 -3.48 3.84
C CYS A 94 8.58 -2.20 3.84
N PRO A 95 8.15 -1.13 3.15
CA PRO A 95 8.89 0.13 3.14
C PRO A 95 8.91 0.83 4.52
N ASN A 96 7.98 0.49 5.40
CA ASN A 96 7.90 1.03 6.77
C ASN A 96 8.72 0.21 7.78
N ALA A 97 9.41 -0.85 7.37
CA ALA A 97 10.14 -1.75 8.27
C ALA A 97 11.10 -1.02 9.22
N ALA A 98 11.89 -0.07 8.69
CA ALA A 98 12.83 0.71 9.49
C ALA A 98 12.13 1.59 10.54
N PHE A 99 11.01 2.21 10.18
CA PHE A 99 10.21 3.00 11.10
C PHE A 99 9.63 2.12 12.23
N ILE A 100 9.04 0.97 11.89
CA ILE A 100 8.52 0.01 12.87
C ILE A 100 9.63 -0.49 13.81
N ALA A 101 10.81 -0.82 13.27
CA ALA A 101 11.96 -1.25 14.07
C ALA A 101 12.41 -0.15 15.05
N SER A 102 12.41 1.11 14.62
CA SER A 102 12.76 2.23 15.51
C SER A 102 11.76 2.43 16.65
N LEU A 103 10.46 2.18 16.42
CA LEU A 103 9.45 2.23 17.47
C LEU A 103 9.64 1.10 18.48
N ALA A 104 9.91 -0.12 18.00
CA ALA A 104 10.20 -1.27 18.87
C ALA A 104 11.43 -1.07 19.76
N GLN A 105 12.46 -0.37 19.26
CA GLN A 105 13.63 -0.01 20.05
C GLN A 105 13.32 1.01 21.15
N ALA A 106 12.40 1.95 20.89
CA ALA A 106 11.97 2.96 21.85
C ALA A 106 10.99 2.40 22.90
N HIS A 107 10.14 1.45 22.53
CA HIS A 107 9.14 0.81 23.41
C HIS A 107 9.78 -0.05 24.52
N GLY A 108 10.97 -0.61 24.27
CA GLY A 108 11.71 -1.41 25.27
C GLY A 108 12.55 -0.58 26.25
N GLN A 109 12.49 0.75 26.19
CA GLN A 109 13.15 1.68 27.13
C GLN A 109 12.15 2.20 28.16
#